data_AF-A0A660YZT3-F1
#
_entry.id   AF-A0A660YZT3-F1
#
_cell.length_a   1.000
_cell.length_b   1.000
_cell.length_c   1.000
_cell.angle_alpha   90.00
_cell.angle_beta   90.00
_cell.angle_gamma   90.00
#
_symmetry.space_group_name_H-M   'P 1'
#
loop_
_entity.id
_entity.type
_entity.pdbx_description
1 polymer ?
#
loop_
_entity_poly.entity_id
_entity_poly.type
_entity_poly.pdbx_seq_one_letter_code
_entity_poly.pdbx_strand_id
1 'polypeptide(L)' 'MRKYFLFGILILLIIVGCNKEQPQKDVESKQLPKEKVQNEEKTIKVGKGPDALFLTPDEKFLYVANVE' A
#
# COMPACT_ATOMS: atom_id res chain seq x y z
N MET A 1 43.00 -18.47 -10.62
CA MET A 1 42.54 -18.04 -9.28
C MET A 1 41.82 -16.69 -9.29
N ARG A 2 42.46 -15.58 -9.72
CA ARG A 2 41.84 -14.23 -9.70
C ARG A 2 40.59 -14.05 -10.60
N LYS A 3 40.51 -14.78 -11.71
CA LYS A 3 39.33 -14.78 -12.60
C LYS A 3 38.09 -15.39 -11.92
N TYR A 4 38.25 -16.52 -11.21
CA TYR A 4 37.13 -17.15 -10.50
C TYR A 4 36.61 -16.30 -9.33
N PHE A 5 37.48 -15.49 -8.71
CA PHE A 5 37.09 -14.52 -7.69
C PHE A 5 36.20 -13.39 -8.25
N LEU A 6 36.53 -12.85 -9.43
CA LEU A 6 35.70 -11.85 -10.11
C LEU A 6 34.37 -12.42 -10.60
N PHE A 7 34.36 -13.67 -11.11
CA PHE A 7 33.11 -14.36 -11.47
C PHE A 7 32.23 -14.65 -10.25
N GLY A 8 32.82 -14.97 -9.08
CA GLY A 8 32.08 -15.17 -7.84
C GLY A 8 31.39 -13.90 -7.33
N ILE A 9 32.04 -12.74 -7.43
CA ILE A 9 31.44 -11.44 -7.08
C ILE A 9 30.30 -11.09 -8.04
N LEU A 10 30.46 -11.37 -9.34
CA LEU A 10 29.42 -11.10 -10.34
C LEU A 10 28.16 -11.97 -10.12
N ILE A 11 28.32 -13.24 -9.73
CA ILE A 11 27.21 -14.15 -9.42
C ILE A 11 26.49 -13.70 -8.13
N LEU A 12 27.21 -13.20 -7.12
CA LEU A 12 26.61 -12.69 -5.89
C LEU A 12 25.73 -11.46 -6.14
N LEU A 13 26.11 -10.57 -7.05
CA LEU A 13 25.32 -9.39 -7.42
C LEU A 13 24.01 -9.74 -8.15
N ILE A 14 23.99 -10.83 -8.91
CA ILE A 14 22.78 -11.30 -9.60
C ILE A 14 21.78 -11.92 -8.62
N ILE A 15 22.25 -12.63 -7.59
CA ILE A 15 21.38 -13.24 -6.56
C ILE A 15 20.73 -12.17 -5.67
N VAL A 16 21.43 -11.08 -5.36
CA VAL A 16 20.88 -9.93 -4.59
C VAL A 16 19.86 -9.12 -5.42
N GLY A 17 19.86 -9.27 -6.75
CA GLY A 17 19.04 -8.50 -7.68
C GLY A 17 17.60 -8.98 -7.92
N CYS A 18 17.09 -9.98 -7.18
CA CYS A 18 15.70 -10.43 -7.34
C CYS A 18 14.98 -10.65 -6.00
N ASN A 19 14.65 -9.54 -5.33
CA ASN A 19 13.49 -9.50 -4.44
C ASN A 19 12.32 -8.89 -5.21
N LYS A 20 11.56 -9.76 -5.88
CA LYS A 20 10.23 -9.40 -6.36
C LYS A 20 9.27 -9.61 -5.21
N GLU A 21 9.09 -8.57 -4.40
CA GLU A 21 7.84 -8.43 -3.64
C GLU A 21 6.74 -8.14 -4.67
N GLN A 22 5.76 -9.05 -4.77
CA GLN A 22 4.52 -8.78 -5.51
C GLN A 22 3.56 -7.98 -4.61
N PRO A 23 2.55 -7.37 -5.22
CA PRO A 23 2.41 -5.95 -5.53
C PRO A 23 1.82 -5.16 -4.34
N GLN A 24 2.47 -4.05 -3.97
CA GLN A 24 1.80 -3.02 -3.19
C GLN A 24 0.77 -2.31 -4.10
N LYS A 25 -0.47 -2.20 -3.63
CA LYS A 25 -1.38 -1.12 -4.02
C LYS A 25 -1.17 0.01 -3.01
N ASP A 26 0.02 0.56 -3.03
CA ASP A 26 0.38 1.84 -2.45
C ASP A 26 -0.05 2.91 -3.43
N VAL A 27 -1.22 3.50 -3.17
CA VAL A 27 -1.52 4.84 -3.65
C VAL A 27 -0.41 5.74 -3.11
N GLU A 28 0.38 6.25 -4.05
CA GLU A 28 1.59 7.05 -3.90
C GLU A 28 1.54 8.02 -2.70
N SER A 29 2.27 7.65 -1.66
CA SER A 29 2.58 8.51 -0.53
C SER A 29 3.65 9.53 -0.93
N LYS A 30 3.23 10.70 -1.42
CA LYS A 30 4.04 11.90 -1.27
C LYS A 30 3.99 12.33 0.19
N GLN A 31 5.12 12.23 0.87
CA GLN A 31 5.30 12.70 2.25
C GLN A 31 5.21 14.22 2.31
N LEU A 32 4.02 14.72 2.62
CA LEU A 32 3.81 15.97 3.36
C LEU A 32 4.02 15.64 4.87
N PRO A 33 4.53 16.56 5.71
CA PRO A 33 5.11 16.27 7.03
C PRO A 33 4.28 15.33 7.93
N LYS A 34 4.96 14.36 8.55
CA LYS A 34 4.41 13.48 9.59
C LYS A 34 4.04 14.28 10.84
N GLU A 35 2.83 14.82 10.87
CA GLU A 35 2.14 15.11 12.12
C GLU A 35 1.42 13.84 12.57
N LYS A 36 1.65 13.45 13.83
CA LYS A 36 1.16 12.21 14.42
C LYS A 36 -0.35 12.34 14.67
N VAL A 37 -1.17 12.21 13.63
CA VAL A 37 -2.63 12.14 13.77
C VAL A 37 -2.96 10.82 14.46
N GLN A 38 -3.41 10.91 15.71
CA GLN A 38 -3.96 9.78 16.45
C GLN A 38 -5.24 9.33 15.73
N ASN A 39 -5.10 8.41 14.78
CA ASN A 39 -6.22 7.79 14.10
C ASN A 39 -6.86 6.78 15.07
N GLU A 40 -7.73 7.27 15.94
CA GLU A 40 -8.73 6.42 16.55
C GLU A 40 -9.62 5.90 15.42
N GLU A 41 -9.51 4.60 15.11
CA GLU A 41 -10.35 3.95 14.10
C GLU A 41 -11.81 3.93 14.59
N LYS A 42 -12.53 5.01 14.32
CA LYS A 42 -13.95 5.14 14.67
C LYS A 42 -14.79 4.42 13.63
N THR A 43 -15.35 3.28 14.02
CA THR A 43 -16.28 2.52 13.16
C THR A 43 -17.66 3.17 13.14
N ILE A 44 -18.20 3.40 11.94
CA ILE A 44 -19.57 3.88 11.72
C ILE A 44 -20.43 2.68 11.31
N LYS A 45 -21.53 2.44 12.03
CA LYS A 45 -22.48 1.37 11.68
C LYS A 45 -23.37 1.82 10.53
N VAL A 46 -23.36 1.10 9.41
CA VAL A 46 -24.06 1.46 8.17
C VAL A 46 -25.11 0.44 7.72
N GLY A 47 -25.19 -0.72 8.39
CA GLY A 47 -26.03 -1.85 7.96
C GLY A 47 -25.26 -3.17 8.03
N LYS A 48 -25.86 -4.25 7.54
CA LYS A 48 -25.23 -5.58 7.51
C LYS A 48 -24.61 -5.94 6.16
N GLY A 49 -25.19 -5.44 5.06
CA GLY A 49 -24.71 -5.66 3.71
C GLY A 49 -24.31 -4.37 2.99
N PRO A 50 -23.28 -3.63 3.43
CA PRO A 50 -22.74 -2.53 2.63
C PRO A 50 -22.11 -3.08 1.33
N ASP A 51 -22.51 -2.54 0.18
CA ASP A 51 -22.13 -3.07 -1.14
C ASP A 51 -21.41 -2.02 -2.02
N ALA A 52 -21.93 -0.79 -2.05
CA ALA A 52 -21.37 0.29 -2.88
C ALA A 52 -21.07 1.55 -2.07
N LEU A 53 -20.06 2.30 -2.51
CA LEU A 53 -19.59 3.54 -1.90
C LEU A 53 -19.52 4.67 -2.93
N PHE A 54 -19.87 5.89 -2.51
CA PHE A 54 -19.69 7.10 -3.32
C PHE A 54 -19.25 8.28 -2.45
N LEU A 55 -18.04 8.78 -2.71
CA LEU A 55 -17.51 9.99 -2.06
C LEU A 55 -17.92 11.22 -2.87
N THR A 56 -18.42 12.25 -2.20
CA THR A 56 -18.73 13.52 -2.88
C THR A 56 -17.45 14.19 -3.39
N PRO A 57 -17.53 14.98 -4.48
CA PRO A 57 -16.35 15.68 -5.00
C PRO A 57 -15.70 16.64 -4.00
N ASP A 58 -16.45 17.15 -3.02
CA ASP A 58 -15.95 18.01 -1.95
C ASP A 58 -15.47 17.22 -0.71
N GLU A 59 -15.50 15.89 -0.76
CA GLU A 59 -15.05 14.93 0.25
C GLU A 59 -15.75 15.05 1.63
N LYS A 60 -16.84 15.82 1.72
CA LYS A 60 -17.57 16.00 2.97
C LYS A 60 -18.49 14.84 3.30
N PHE A 61 -18.93 14.09 2.30
CA PHE A 61 -19.89 13.00 2.48
C PHE A 61 -19.47 11.74 1.75
N LEU A 62 -19.57 10.61 2.45
CA LEU A 62 -19.48 9.27 1.89
C LEU A 62 -20.85 8.62 1.97
N TYR A 63 -21.45 8.35 0.81
CA TYR A 63 -22.68 7.58 0.72
C TYR A 63 -22.36 6.08 0.69
N VAL A 64 -23.15 5.30 1.43
CA VAL A 64 -23.02 3.84 1.52
C VAL A 64 -24.36 3.21 1.14
N ALA A 65 -24.36 2.35 0.12
CA ALA A 65 -25.52 1.56 -0.24
C ALA A 65 -25.51 0.26 0.60
N ASN A 66 -26.56 0.05 1.40
CA ASN A 66 -26.77 -1.20 2.15
C ASN A 66 -27.88 -2.02 1.48
N VAL A 67 -27.62 -3.29 1.16
CA VAL A 67 -28.52 -4.18 0.41
C VAL A 67 -29.34 -5.15 1.29
N GLU A 68 -29.03 -5.24 2.58
CA GLU A 68 -29.75 -6.06 3.58
C GLU A 68 -30.78 -5.29 4.40
#